data_AF-A0A259DK82-F1
#
_entry.id   AF-A0A259DK82-F1
#
_cell.length_a   1.000
_cell.length_b   1.000
_cell.length_c   1.000
_cell.angle_alpha   90.00
_cell.angle_beta   90.00
_cell.angle_gamma   90.00
#
_symmetry.space_group_name_H-M   'P 1'
#
loop_
_entity.id
_entity.type
_entity.pdbx_description
1 polymer ?
#
loop_
_entity_poly.entity_id
_entity_poly.type
_entity_poly.pdbx_seq_one_letter_code
_entity_poly.pdbx_strand_id
1 'polypeptide(L)' 'MGRQTIAEFVENHTIQQTLSQLGIDYMQGYGIAKPSPLSNLEKPVEPKTGIKPAR' A
#
# COMPACT_ATOMS: atom_id res chain seq x y z
N MET A 1 4.23 -19.33 -9.73
CA MET A 1 4.64 -18.28 -8.76
C MET A 1 3.57 -17.19 -8.84
N GLY A 2 2.99 -16.76 -7.71
CA GLY A 2 1.80 -15.88 -7.68
C GLY A 2 1.40 -15.48 -6.26
N ARG A 3 2.39 -15.23 -5.40
CA ARG A 3 2.16 -14.79 -4.02
C ARG A 3 2.36 -13.29 -3.96
N GLN A 4 1.47 -12.61 -3.26
CA GLN A 4 1.62 -11.20 -2.95
C GLN A 4 2.70 -11.02 -1.87
N THR A 5 3.42 -9.92 -1.95
CA THR A 5 4.55 -9.57 -1.10
C THR A 5 4.26 -8.29 -0.32
N ILE A 6 4.70 -8.24 0.92
CA ILE A 6 4.65 -7.04 1.75
C ILE A 6 6.05 -6.72 2.25
N ALA A 7 6.46 -5.47 2.10
CA ALA A 7 7.64 -4.93 2.74
C ALA A 7 7.25 -4.18 4.02
N GLU A 8 7.75 -4.65 5.16
CA GLU A 8 7.60 -3.99 6.46
C GLU A 8 8.78 -3.03 6.73
N PHE A 9 8.61 -2.11 7.68
CA PHE A 9 9.61 -1.13 8.09
C PHE A 9 10.00 -0.10 7.00
N VAL A 10 9.05 0.32 6.17
CA VAL A 10 9.26 1.43 5.22
C VAL A 10 9.28 2.77 5.96
N GLU A 11 10.45 3.40 6.08
CA GLU A 11 10.61 4.61 6.91
C GLU A 11 10.60 5.94 6.13
N ASN A 12 10.81 5.91 4.82
CA ASN A 12 10.89 7.13 4.01
C ASN A 12 10.55 6.90 2.52
N HIS A 13 10.41 8.00 1.78
CA HIS A 13 10.03 7.99 0.37
C HIS A 13 11.04 7.27 -0.53
N THR A 14 12.35 7.38 -0.25
CA THR A 14 13.39 6.71 -1.05
C THR A 14 13.25 5.18 -0.98
N ILE A 15 12.97 4.64 0.21
CA ILE A 15 12.71 3.21 0.39
C ILE A 15 11.44 2.80 -0.37
N GLN A 16 10.37 3.58 -0.23
CA GLN A 16 9.11 3.34 -0.95
C GLN A 16 9.31 3.28 -2.47
N GLN A 17 10.03 4.24 -3.05
CA GLN A 17 10.29 4.28 -4.50
C GLN A 17 11.08 3.06 -4.96
N THR A 18 12.10 2.66 -4.20
CA THR A 18 12.93 1.48 -4.51
C THR A 18 12.08 0.21 -4.49
N LEU A 19 11.24 0.02 -3.46
CA LEU A 19 10.39 -1.17 -3.33
C LEU A 19 9.33 -1.24 -4.46
N SER A 20 8.79 -0.10 -4.89
CA SER A 20 7.88 -0.05 -6.03
C SER A 20 8.56 -0.51 -7.33
N GLN A 21 9.82 -0.11 -7.56
CA GLN A 21 10.59 -0.53 -8.73
C GLN A 21 10.93 -2.03 -8.69
N LEU A 22 11.08 -2.61 -7.51
CA LEU A 22 11.31 -4.04 -7.30
C LEU A 22 10.05 -4.90 -7.50
N GLY A 23 8.88 -4.26 -7.66
CA GLY A 23 7.61 -4.97 -7.87
C GLY A 23 6.99 -5.53 -6.59
N ILE A 24 7.23 -4.90 -5.44
CA ILE A 24 6.57 -5.25 -4.18
C ILE A 24 5.10 -4.81 -4.20
N ASP A 25 4.19 -5.68 -3.77
CA ASP A 25 2.73 -5.44 -3.86
C ASP A 25 2.20 -4.48 -2.78
N TYR A 26 2.70 -4.62 -1.54
CA TYR A 26 2.23 -3.86 -0.38
C TYR A 26 3.38 -3.35 0.48
N MET A 27 3.12 -2.27 1.23
CA MET A 27 4.13 -1.62 2.07
C MET A 27 3.52 -1.19 3.41
N GLN A 28 4.26 -1.39 4.49
CA GLN A 28 3.92 -0.90 5.83
C GLN A 28 5.16 -0.31 6.52
N GLY A 29 4.98 0.83 7.19
CA GLY A 29 6.03 1.45 8.00
C GLY A 29 5.71 2.91 8.28
N TYR A 30 6.53 3.55 9.13
CA TYR A 30 6.30 4.93 9.58
C TYR A 30 6.43 5.96 8.45
N GLY A 31 7.12 5.62 7.37
CA GLY A 31 7.17 6.41 6.13
C GLY A 31 5.89 6.33 5.30
N ILE A 32 4.99 5.38 5.60
CA ILE A 32 3.65 5.27 5.00
C ILE A 32 2.62 5.91 5.92
N ALA A 33 2.51 5.41 7.15
CA ALA A 33 1.62 5.93 8.18
C ALA A 33 2.08 5.45 9.56
N LYS A 34 1.81 6.27 10.59
CA LYS A 34 1.98 5.82 11.98
C LYS A 34 0.87 4.83 12.36
N PRO A 35 1.16 3.83 13.23
CA PRO A 35 0.11 3.01 13.83
C PRO A 35 -0.95 3.89 14.48
N SER A 36 -2.21 3.50 14.32
CA SER A 36 -3.34 4.24 14.87
C SER A 36 -4.37 3.28 15.47
N PRO A 37 -5.17 3.72 16.46
CA PRO A 37 -6.29 2.94 16.98
C PRO A 37 -7.27 2.54 15.88
N LEU A 38 -7.92 1.39 16.02
CA LEU A 38 -8.93 0.91 15.07
C LEU A 38 -10.11 1.87 14.90
N SER A 39 -10.44 2.66 15.94
CA SER A 39 -11.46 3.71 15.88
C SER A 39 -11.17 4.81 14.86
N ASN A 40 -9.92 4.93 14.40
CA ASN A 40 -9.50 5.92 13.42
C ASN A 40 -9.59 5.39 11.99
N LEU A 41 -9.98 4.12 11.79
CA LEU A 41 -10.23 3.60 10.45
C LEU A 41 -11.43 4.34 9.85
N GLU A 42 -11.19 5.07 8.77
CA GLU A 42 -12.27 5.64 7.97
C GLU A 42 -13.13 4.50 7.41
N LYS A 43 -14.44 4.75 7.26
CA LYS A 43 -15.33 3.77 6.64
C LYS A 43 -14.75 3.38 5.28
N PRO A 44 -14.75 2.08 4.91
CA PRO A 44 -14.29 1.66 3.60
C PRO A 44 -14.97 2.52 2.53
N VAL A 45 -14.16 3.26 1.78
CA VAL A 45 -14.65 3.99 0.62
C VAL A 45 -15.11 2.92 -0.37
N GLU A 46 -16.37 2.94 -0.76
CA GLU A 46 -16.85 2.06 -1.83
C GLU A 46 -15.89 2.22 -3.02
N PRO A 47 -15.38 1.10 -3.58
CA PRO A 47 -14.46 1.21 -4.70
C PRO A 47 -15.14 2.02 -5.79
N LYS A 48 -14.54 3.16 -6.15
CA LYS A 48 -14.98 3.94 -7.32
C LYS A 48 -14.76 3.07 -8.54
N THR A 49 -15.76 2.28 -8.90
CA THR A 49 -15.82 1.52 -10.15
C THR A 49 -15.70 2.52 -11.29
N GLY A 50 -14.50 2.60 -11.85
CA GLY A 50 -14.14 3.60 -12.86
C GLY A 50 -12.99 3.21 -13.78
N ILE A 51 -12.42 2.00 -13.65
CA ILE A 51 -11.53 1.46 -14.68
C ILE A 51 -12.40 0.63 -15.62
N LYS A 52 -12.78 1.23 -16.75
CA LYS A 52 -13.31 0.46 -17.89
C LYS A 52 -12.24 -0.56 -18.29
N PRO A 53 -12.58 -1.84 -18.53
CA PRO A 53 -11.60 -2.80 -19.00
C PRO A 53 -11.02 -2.32 -20.33
N ALA A 54 -9.69 -2.19 -20.40
CA ALA A 54 -9.00 -2.04 -21.66
C ALA A 54 -9.23 -3.31 -22.49
N ARG A 55 -9.69 -3.12 -23.73
CA ARG A 55 -9.77 -4.15 -24.75
C ARG A 55 -8.39 -4.39 -25.35
#